data_AF-A0A6N9SU00-F1
#
_entry.id   AF-A0A6N9SU00-F1
#
_cell.length_a   1.000
_cell.length_b   1.000
_cell.length_c   1.000
_cell.angle_alpha   90.00
_cell.angle_beta   90.00
_cell.angle_gamma   90.00
#
_symmetry.space_group_name_H-M   'P 1'
#
loop_
_entity.id
_entity.type
_entity.pdbx_description
1 polymer ?
#
loop_
_entity_poly.entity_id
_entity_poly.type
_entity_poly.pdbx_seq_one_letter_code
_entity_poly.pdbx_strand_id
1 'polypeptide(L)' 'MKKPLRIAITGAGGQICYSLLFRIACGDLLGSDQPMILHLLDIPAAEQVMKGVLMELEDCAFPLLADMSA' A
#
# COMPACT_ATOMS: atom_id res chain seq x y z
N MET A 1 0.90 10.35 -17.33
CA MET A 1 0.39 9.52 -16.22
C MET A 1 -0.87 10.16 -15.67
N LYS A 2 -1.87 9.37 -15.29
CA LYS A 2 -3.06 9.88 -14.58
C LYS A 2 -2.65 10.48 -13.24
N LYS A 3 -3.50 11.36 -12.70
CA LYS A 3 -3.29 11.92 -11.35
C LYS A 3 -3.35 10.76 -10.33
N PRO A 4 -2.41 10.67 -9.36
CA PRO A 4 -2.47 9.62 -8.35
C PRO A 4 -3.76 9.64 -7.54
N LEU A 5 -4.34 8.47 -7.30
CA LEU A 5 -5.49 8.30 -6.40
C LEU A 5 -5.02 7.93 -5.00
N ARG A 6 -5.68 8.46 -3.97
CA ARG A 6 -5.40 8.15 -2.57
C ARG A 6 -6.30 7.01 -2.10
N ILE A 7 -5.71 5.97 -1.54
CA ILE A 7 -6.43 4.78 -1.06
C ILE A 7 -6.09 4.60 0.42
N ALA A 8 -7.11 4.60 1.28
CA ALA A 8 -6.96 4.26 2.69
C ALA A 8 -7.27 2.77 2.90
N ILE A 9 -6.42 2.06 3.63
CA ILE A 9 -6.57 0.64 3.94
C ILE A 9 -6.46 0.46 5.44
N THR A 10 -7.54 0.00 6.08
CA THR A 10 -7.59 -0.28 7.52
C THR A 10 -7.21 -1.73 7.81
N GLY A 11 -6.71 -2.01 9.02
CA GLY A 11 -6.21 -3.33 9.38
C GLY A 11 -5.02 -3.74 8.50
N ALA A 12 -4.20 -2.77 8.09
CA ALA A 12 -3.16 -2.96 7.09
C ALA A 12 -2.03 -3.91 7.56
N GLY A 13 -1.86 -4.10 8.86
CA GLY A 13 -0.96 -5.11 9.44
C GLY A 13 -1.56 -6.53 9.50
N GLY A 14 -2.81 -6.69 9.07
CA GLY A 14 -3.49 -7.99 9.01
C GLY A 14 -3.07 -8.84 7.81
N GLN A 15 -3.26 -10.17 7.92
CA GLN A 15 -2.86 -11.14 6.89
C GLN A 15 -3.57 -10.97 5.54
N ILE A 16 -4.83 -10.51 5.57
CA ILE A 16 -5.58 -10.19 4.33
C ILE A 16 -4.91 -9.03 3.61
N CYS A 17 -4.62 -7.95 4.35
CA CYS A 17 -3.97 -6.77 3.80
C CYS A 17 -2.56 -7.09 3.31
N TYR A 18 -1.81 -7.91 4.03
CA TYR A 18 -0.50 -8.37 3.59
C TYR A 18 -0.54 -9.03 2.20
N SER A 19 -1.57 -9.81 1.88
CA SER A 19 -1.72 -10.37 0.52
C SER A 19 -2.28 -9.37 -0.51
N LEU A 20 -3.08 -8.40 -0.05
CA LEU A 20 -3.79 -7.46 -0.91
C LEU A 20 -2.92 -6.28 -1.36
N LEU A 21 -2.06 -5.75 -0.48
CA LEU A 21 -1.32 -4.51 -0.69
C LEU A 21 -0.42 -4.56 -1.93
N PHE A 22 0.33 -5.65 -2.10
CA PHE A 22 1.22 -5.83 -3.24
C PHE A 22 0.45 -5.93 -4.56
N ARG A 23 -0.73 -6.55 -4.55
CA ARG A 23 -1.59 -6.63 -5.74
C ARG A 23 -2.14 -5.27 -6.13
N ILE A 24 -2.58 -4.49 -5.14
CA ILE A 24 -3.02 -3.11 -5.34
C ILE A 24 -1.87 -2.28 -5.93
N ALA A 25 -0.69 -2.30 -5.30
CA ALA A 25 0.48 -1.54 -5.74
C ALA A 25 1.00 -1.97 -7.13
N CYS A 26 0.81 -3.24 -7.51
CA CYS A 26 1.10 -3.77 -8.85
C CYS A 26 0.08 -3.32 -9.92
N GLY A 27 -1.07 -2.77 -9.53
CA GLY A 27 -2.09 -2.26 -10.44
C GLY A 27 -3.29 -3.18 -10.68
N ASP A 28 -3.43 -4.31 -9.95
CA ASP A 28 -4.55 -5.25 -10.14
C ASP A 28 -5.92 -4.62 -9.89
N LEU A 29 -5.99 -3.58 -9.05
CA LEU A 29 -7.24 -2.94 -8.67
C LEU A 29 -7.71 -1.88 -9.67
N LEU A 30 -6.79 -1.05 -10.18
CA LEU A 30 -7.10 0.16 -10.94
C LEU A 30 -6.57 0.15 -12.38
N GLY A 31 -5.80 -0.89 -12.73
CA GLY A 31 -5.13 -1.02 -14.02
C GLY A 31 -3.70 -0.47 -14.03
N SER A 32 -2.96 -0.81 -15.09
CA SER A 32 -1.53 -0.55 -15.24
C SER A 32 -1.15 0.90 -15.56
N ASP A 33 -2.11 1.84 -15.57
CA ASP A 33 -1.91 3.24 -15.97
C ASP A 33 -2.33 4.26 -14.89
N GLN A 34 -2.75 3.77 -13.72
CA GLN A 34 -3.29 4.58 -12.62
C GLN A 34 -2.33 4.55 -11.42
N PRO A 35 -1.56 5.64 -11.19
CA PRO A 35 -0.72 5.76 -10.00
C PRO A 35 -1.58 5.89 -8.73
N MET A 36 -1.01 5.56 -7.58
CA MET A 36 -1.69 5.60 -6.30
C MET A 36 -0.78 6.05 -5.14
N ILE A 37 -1.43 6.51 -4.08
CA ILE A 37 -0.84 6.82 -2.78
C ILE A 37 -1.56 5.96 -1.75
N LEU A 38 -0.82 5.17 -0.99
CA LEU A 38 -1.38 4.28 0.03
C LEU A 38 -1.31 4.92 1.41
N HIS A 39 -2.45 5.01 2.08
CA HIS A 39 -2.55 5.39 3.48
C HIS A 39 -2.96 4.17 4.29
N LEU A 40 -2.02 3.59 5.01
CA LEU A 40 -2.20 2.37 5.77
C LEU A 40 -2.59 2.74 7.20
N LEU A 41 -3.67 2.16 7.73
CA LEU A 41 -4.13 2.44 9.08
C LEU A 41 -4.31 1.13 9.85
N ASP A 42 -3.84 1.11 11.08
CA ASP A 42 -4.08 0.00 12.00
C ASP A 42 -4.09 0.50 13.46
N ILE A 43 -4.32 -0.42 14.40
CA ILE A 43 -4.27 -0.15 15.83
C ILE A 43 -2.81 0.10 16.28
N PRO A 44 -2.58 0.84 17.39
CA PRO A 44 -1.22 1.13 17.88
C PRO A 44 -0.36 -0.12 18.10
N ALA A 45 -0.96 -1.25 18.51
CA ALA A 45 -0.23 -2.50 18.71
C ALA A 45 0.40 -3.09 17.44
N ALA A 46 -0.04 -2.64 16.25
CA ALA A 46 0.47 -3.11 14.97
C ALA A 46 1.59 -2.22 14.40
N GLU A 47 2.04 -1.18 15.10
CA GLU A 47 3.04 -0.21 14.61
C GLU A 47 4.30 -0.88 14.02
N GLN A 48 4.85 -1.87 14.72
CA GLN A 48 6.04 -2.58 14.24
C GLN A 48 5.78 -3.39 12.96
N VAL A 49 4.59 -3.99 12.84
CA VAL A 49 4.18 -4.73 11.64
C VAL A 49 3.99 -3.76 10.48
N MET A 50 3.31 -2.65 10.72
CA MET A 50 3.08 -1.58 9.74
C MET A 50 4.39 -1.03 9.19
N LYS A 51 5.39 -0.83 10.05
CA LYS A 51 6.73 -0.42 9.61
C LYS A 51 7.37 -1.45 8.67
N GLY A 52 7.26 -2.74 8.98
CA GLY A 52 7.73 -3.81 8.09
C GLY A 52 7.01 -3.80 6.75
N VAL A 53 5.68 -3.65 6.75
CA VAL A 53 4.87 -3.56 5.54
C VAL A 53 5.28 -2.39 4.65
N LEU A 54 5.52 -1.21 5.23
CA LEU A 54 6.02 -0.05 4.47
C LEU A 54 7.39 -0.33 3.84
N MET A 55 8.31 -0.97 4.58
CA MET A 55 9.63 -1.35 4.06
C MET A 55 9.51 -2.33 2.89
N GLU A 56 8.66 -3.35 3.00
CA GLU A 56 8.47 -4.33 1.93
C GLU A 56 7.83 -3.72 0.67
N LEU A 57 6.90 -2.77 0.83
CA LEU A 57 6.33 -2.03 -0.28
C LEU A 57 7.36 -1.13 -0.97
N GLU A 58 8.28 -0.53 -0.22
CA GLU A 58 9.38 0.28 -0.74
C GLU A 58 10.35 -0.58 -1.56
N ASP A 59 10.75 -1.75 -1.04
CA ASP A 59 11.67 -2.69 -1.70
C ASP A 59 11.13 -3.23 -3.03
N CYS A 60 9.80 -3.31 -3.18
CA CYS A 60 9.16 -3.76 -4.41
C CYS A 60 9.29 -2.76 -5.57
N ALA A 61 9.63 -1.50 -5.30
CA ALA A 61 9.83 -0.45 -6.29
C ALA A 61 8.69 -0.36 -7.33
N PHE A 62 7.43 -0.49 -6.88
CA PHE A 62 6.28 -0.50 -7.76
C PHE A 62 6.15 0.83 -8.53
N PRO A 63 6.12 0.83 -9.88
CA PRO A 63 6.08 2.05 -10.67
C PRO A 63 4.77 2.85 -10.51
N LEU A 64 3.71 2.20 -10.02
CA LEU A 64 2.41 2.84 -9.76
C LEU A 64 2.28 3.37 -8.33
N LEU A 65 3.16 2.99 -7.40
CA LEU A 65 3.13 3.47 -6.03
C LEU A 65 3.89 4.79 -5.94
N ALA A 66 3.16 5.91 -5.96
CA ALA A 66 3.73 7.24 -5.97
C ALA A 66 4.21 7.68 -4.58
N ASP A 67 3.52 7.26 -3.52
CA ASP A 67 3.84 7.57 -2.13
C ASP A 67 3.11 6.61 -1.17
N MET A 68 3.55 6.52 0.08
CA MET A 68 2.86 5.76 1.12
C MET A 68 3.11 6.31 2.54
N SER A 69 2.13 6.12 3.42
CA SER A 69 2.23 6.48 4.84
C SER A 69 1.48 5.49 5.72
N ALA A 70 1.91 5.36 6.97
CA ALA A 70 1.20 4.64 8.04
C ALA A 70 0.88 5.58 9.22
#